data_AF-A0A0A8ZNR6-F1
#
_entry.id   AF-A0A0A8ZNR6-F1
#
_cell.length_a   1.000
_cell.length_b   1.000
_cell.length_c   1.000
_cell.angle_alpha   90.00
_cell.angle_beta   90.00
_cell.angle_gamma   90.00
#
_symmetry.space_group_name_H-M   'P 1'
#
loop_
_entity.id
_entity.type
_entity.pdbx_description
1 polymer ?
#
loop_
_entity_poly.entity_id
_entity_poly.type
_entity_poly.pdbx_seq_one_letter_code
_entity_poly.pdbx_strand_id
1 'polypeptide(L)'
;MEDIDIKADHMELFADEWAERYNLANQLEHIYHMKEIYWKQRSGVTLVLKGDSNSKFFHQAANVRRRRSTIMSLDTDGGTVTSQAEITEHIVAFYK
;
A
#
# COMPACT_ATOMS: atom_id res chain seq x y z
N MET A 1 -0.59 29.13 -1.08
CA MET A 1 -0.68 28.06 -2.11
C MET A 1 -1.79 28.43 -3.08
N GLU A 2 -3.03 28.62 -2.59
CA GLU A 2 -4.15 29.16 -3.39
C GLU A 2 -3.83 30.46 -4.14
N ASP A 3 -3.19 31.45 -3.51
CA ASP A 3 -2.94 32.75 -4.18
C ASP A 3 -1.94 32.71 -5.35
N ILE A 4 -0.98 31.77 -5.36
CA ILE A 4 0.01 31.63 -6.45
C ILE A 4 -0.56 30.71 -7.55
N ASP A 5 -1.29 29.66 -7.15
CA ASP A 5 -1.98 28.78 -8.08
C ASP A 5 -3.07 29.52 -8.88
N ILE A 6 -3.85 30.39 -8.23
CA ILE A 6 -4.88 31.23 -8.89
C ILE A 6 -4.25 32.26 -9.84
N LYS A 7 -3.06 32.78 -9.54
CA LYS A 7 -2.37 33.77 -10.40
C LYS A 7 -1.73 33.16 -11.65
N ALA A 8 -1.26 31.91 -11.55
CA ALA A 8 -0.65 31.19 -12.67
C ALA A 8 -1.63 30.94 -13.83
N ASP A 9 -2.93 30.87 -13.55
CA ASP A 9 -3.99 30.68 -14.55
C ASP A 9 -4.34 31.98 -15.32
N HIS A 10 -3.87 33.14 -14.85
CA HIS A 10 -4.24 34.45 -15.38
C HIS A 10 -3.07 35.35 -15.82
N MET A 11 -1.83 35.10 -15.37
CA MET A 11 -0.64 35.87 -15.77
C MET A 11 0.62 35.00 -15.76
N GLU A 12 1.55 35.24 -16.70
CA GLU A 12 2.88 34.62 -16.65
C GLU A 12 3.60 35.03 -15.35
N LEU A 13 3.85 34.06 -14.47
CA LEU A 13 4.53 34.27 -13.19
C LEU A 13 5.97 34.77 -13.42
N PHE A 14 6.39 35.77 -12.65
CA PHE A 14 7.75 36.30 -12.71
C PHE A 14 8.75 35.28 -12.13
N ALA A 15 10.04 35.38 -12.50
CA ALA A 15 11.07 34.41 -12.12
C ALA A 15 11.19 34.19 -10.60
N ASP A 16 10.96 35.24 -9.80
CA ASP A 16 11.01 35.18 -8.35
C ASP A 16 9.82 34.41 -7.75
N GLU A 17 8.62 34.53 -8.33
CA GLU A 17 7.42 33.80 -7.91
C GLU A 17 7.53 32.31 -8.24
N TRP A 18 8.16 31.97 -9.37
CA TRP A 18 8.53 30.58 -9.68
C TRP A 18 9.53 30.02 -8.67
N ALA A 19 10.57 30.78 -8.31
CA ALA A 19 11.54 30.36 -7.32
C ALA A 19 10.90 30.07 -5.95
N GLU A 20 9.96 30.91 -5.52
CA GLU A 20 9.20 30.70 -4.29
C GLU A 20 8.33 29.44 -4.37
N ARG A 21 7.62 29.24 -5.49
CA ARG A 21 6.80 28.03 -5.73
C ARG A 21 7.65 26.76 -5.68
N TYR A 22 8.79 26.74 -6.36
CA TYR A 22 9.69 25.58 -6.35
C TYR A 22 10.26 25.31 -4.96
N ASN A 23 10.63 26.35 -4.22
CA ASN A 23 11.11 26.19 -2.84
C ASN A 23 10.02 25.56 -1.95
N LEU A 24 8.78 26.07 -2.03
CA LEU A 24 7.66 25.52 -1.25
C LEU A 24 7.34 24.07 -1.64
N ALA A 25 7.36 23.75 -2.93
CA ALA A 25 7.16 22.39 -3.42
C ALA A 25 8.24 21.43 -2.89
N ASN A 26 9.52 21.85 -2.92
CA ASN A 26 10.63 21.06 -2.39
C ASN A 26 10.52 20.83 -0.87
N GLN A 27 10.10 21.85 -0.12
CA GLN A 27 9.86 21.71 1.33
C GLN A 27 8.73 20.72 1.61
N LEU A 28 7.64 20.79 0.83
CA LEU A 28 6.52 19.88 0.96
C LEU A 28 6.93 18.43 0.65
N GLU A 29 7.68 18.23 -0.44
CA GLU A 29 8.21 16.93 -0.82
C GLU A 29 9.12 16.36 0.27
N HIS A 30 10.00 17.19 0.85
CA HIS A 30 10.85 16.81 1.97
C HIS A 30 10.03 16.34 3.19
N ILE A 31 8.97 17.07 3.55
CA ILE A 31 8.07 16.68 4.64
C ILE A 31 7.39 15.33 4.35
N TYR A 32 6.90 15.12 3.13
CA TYR A 32 6.28 13.85 2.75
C TYR A 32 7.29 12.69 2.80
N HIS A 33 8.49 12.91 2.30
CA HIS A 33 9.57 11.92 2.36
C HIS A 33 9.90 11.53 3.80
N MET A 34 10.03 12.51 4.70
CA MET A 34 10.27 12.26 6.12
C MET A 34 9.12 11.51 6.79
N LYS A 35 7.87 11.83 6.46
CA LYS A 35 6.70 11.08 6.93
C LYS A 35 6.72 9.63 6.43
N GLU A 36 7.07 9.41 5.16
CA GLU A 36 7.16 8.07 4.60
C GLU A 36 8.22 7.24 5.33
N ILE A 37 9.42 7.79 5.56
CA ILE A 37 10.47 7.14 6.35
C ILE A 37 9.98 6.81 7.75
N TYR A 38 9.34 7.78 8.43
CA TYR A 38 8.80 7.59 9.77
C TYR A 38 7.78 6.43 9.83
N TRP A 39 6.85 6.38 8.88
CA TRP A 39 5.86 5.30 8.82
C TRP A 39 6.46 3.95 8.44
N LYS A 40 7.46 3.91 7.55
CA LYS A 40 8.21 2.69 7.21
C LYS A 40 8.96 2.12 8.42
N GLN A 41 9.61 2.96 9.21
CA GLN A 41 10.28 2.51 10.44
C GLN A 41 9.28 1.94 11.45
N ARG A 42 8.14 2.60 11.62
CA ARG A 42 7.14 2.23 12.63
C ARG A 42 6.31 1.00 12.27
N SER A 43 6.09 0.74 10.97
CA SER A 43 5.35 -0.45 10.53
C SER A 43 6.09 -1.74 10.89
N GLY A 44 7.42 -1.77 10.69
CA GLY A 44 8.28 -2.87 11.10
C GLY A 44 8.34 -3.05 12.62
N VAL A 45 8.52 -1.95 13.37
CA VAL A 45 8.55 -1.98 14.84
C VAL A 45 7.24 -2.51 15.44
N THR A 46 6.09 -2.12 14.89
CA THR A 46 4.79 -2.60 15.37
C THR A 46 4.61 -4.10 15.08
N LEU A 47 5.06 -4.55 13.92
CA LEU A 47 5.03 -5.97 13.57
C LEU A 47 5.96 -6.78 14.48
N VAL A 48 7.18 -6.31 14.77
CA VAL A 48 8.11 -7.00 15.68
C VAL A 48 7.59 -7.02 17.11
N LEU A 49 7.09 -5.89 17.62
CA LEU A 49 6.62 -5.78 19.01
C LEU A 49 5.31 -6.54 19.27
N LYS A 50 4.40 -6.60 18.29
CA LYS A 50 3.05 -7.16 18.49
C LYS A 50 2.80 -8.45 17.71
N GLY A 51 3.67 -8.79 16.76
CA GLY A 51 3.48 -9.87 15.79
C GLY A 51 3.82 -11.25 16.30
N ASP A 52 4.66 -11.40 17.34
CA ASP A 52 4.91 -12.71 17.97
C ASP A 52 4.13 -12.89 19.29
N SER A 53 3.51 -11.82 19.76
CA SER A 53 2.52 -11.89 20.84
C SER A 53 1.18 -12.34 20.26
N ASN A 54 0.42 -13.16 21.00
CA ASN A 54 -0.95 -13.57 20.67
C ASN A 54 -1.95 -12.40 20.80
N SER A 55 -1.65 -11.30 20.11
CA SER A 55 -2.36 -10.02 20.20
C SER A 55 -3.46 -9.95 19.15
N LYS A 56 -4.48 -9.12 19.41
CA LYS A 56 -5.54 -8.82 18.43
C LYS A 56 -4.96 -8.35 17.08
N PHE A 57 -3.84 -7.64 17.11
CA PHE A 57 -3.14 -7.18 15.90
C PHE A 57 -2.57 -8.34 15.09
N PHE A 58 -1.93 -9.32 15.73
CA PHE A 58 -1.41 -10.51 15.05
C PHE A 58 -2.52 -11.28 14.32
N HIS A 59 -3.63 -11.58 15.01
CA HIS A 59 -4.75 -12.26 14.40
C HIS A 59 -5.37 -11.46 13.24
N GLN A 60 -5.50 -10.14 13.38
CA GLN A 60 -5.99 -9.30 12.28
C GLN A 60 -5.06 -9.34 11.07
N ALA A 61 -3.75 -9.19 11.27
CA ALA A 61 -2.76 -9.25 10.19
C ALA A 61 -2.75 -10.64 9.52
N ALA A 62 -2.77 -11.72 10.31
CA ALA A 62 -2.84 -13.09 9.82
C ALA A 62 -4.13 -13.36 9.03
N ASN A 63 -5.28 -12.87 9.51
CA ASN A 63 -6.56 -13.00 8.81
C ASN A 63 -6.60 -12.21 7.49
N VAL A 64 -6.06 -10.99 7.47
CA VAL A 64 -5.92 -10.21 6.23
C VAL A 64 -5.02 -10.93 5.24
N ARG A 65 -3.88 -11.46 5.70
CA ARG A 65 -2.97 -12.25 4.86
C ARG A 65 -3.69 -13.49 4.31
N ARG A 66 -4.36 -14.25 5.17
CA ARG A 66 -5.15 -15.43 4.79
C ARG A 66 -6.19 -15.05 3.73
N ARG A 67 -7.02 -14.03 3.97
CA ARG A 67 -8.05 -13.58 3.02
C ARG A 67 -7.47 -13.19 1.66
N ARG A 68 -6.29 -12.56 1.63
CA ARG A 68 -5.60 -12.19 0.38
C ARG A 68 -5.01 -13.40 -0.35
N SER A 69 -4.56 -14.42 0.37
CA SER A 69 -3.92 -15.60 -0.20
C SER A 69 -4.88 -16.76 -0.46
N THR A 70 -6.12 -16.70 -0.01
CA THR A 70 -7.09 -17.78 -0.28
C THR A 70 -7.55 -17.70 -1.73
N ILE A 71 -7.33 -18.77 -2.47
CA ILE A 71 -7.87 -18.96 -3.83
C ILE A 71 -9.36 -19.30 -3.69
N MET A 72 -10.24 -18.41 -4.17
CA MET A 72 -11.70 -18.58 -4.08
C MET A 72 -12.26 -19.52 -5.16
N SER A 73 -11.62 -19.54 -6.32
CA SER A 73 -11.99 -20.40 -7.43
C SER A 73 -10.76 -20.69 -8.27
N LEU A 74 -10.77 -21.83 -8.93
CA LEU A 74 -9.71 -22.29 -9.82
C LEU A 74 -10.34 -22.81 -11.11
N ASP A 75 -9.96 -22.25 -12.26
CA ASP A 75 -10.34 -22.79 -13.55
C ASP A 75 -9.44 -23.96 -13.92
N THR A 76 -10.07 -25.08 -14.27
CA THR A 76 -9.41 -26.31 -14.69
C THR A 76 -9.96 -26.78 -16.03
N ASP A 77 -9.32 -27.78 -16.65
CA ASP A 77 -9.78 -28.36 -17.92
C ASP A 77 -11.21 -28.96 -17.82
N GLY A 78 -11.63 -29.35 -16.62
CA GLY A 78 -12.97 -29.87 -16.32
C GLY A 78 -14.00 -28.80 -15.93
N GLY A 79 -13.61 -27.52 -15.90
CA GLY A 79 -14.44 -26.39 -15.48
C GLY A 79 -13.93 -25.68 -14.23
N THR A 80 -14.72 -24.72 -13.75
CA THR A 80 -14.40 -23.90 -12.57
C THR A 80 -14.72 -24.62 -11.27
N VAL A 81 -13.71 -24.76 -10.42
CA VAL A 81 -13.80 -25.35 -9.09
C VAL A 81 -13.85 -24.24 -8.05
N THR A 82 -14.82 -24.29 -7.13
CA THR A 82 -14.99 -23.28 -6.06
C THR A 82 -14.88 -23.87 -4.65
N SER A 83 -14.94 -25.20 -4.52
CA SER A 83 -14.74 -25.89 -3.26
C SER A 83 -13.26 -25.85 -2.85
N GLN A 84 -12.97 -25.37 -1.64
CA GLN A 84 -11.58 -25.30 -1.15
C GLN A 84 -10.91 -26.68 -1.09
N ALA A 85 -11.68 -27.74 -0.84
CA ALA A 85 -11.16 -29.12 -0.83
C ALA A 85 -10.70 -29.54 -2.23
N GLU A 86 -11.57 -29.35 -3.23
CA GLU A 86 -11.28 -29.67 -4.64
C GLU A 86 -10.13 -28.80 -5.18
N ILE A 87 -10.10 -27.50 -4.87
CA ILE A 87 -8.99 -26.60 -5.23
C ILE A 87 -7.66 -27.14 -4.67
N THR A 88 -7.65 -27.58 -3.42
CA THR A 88 -6.43 -28.09 -2.78
C THR A 88 -6.00 -29.41 -3.41
N GLU A 89 -6.94 -30.31 -3.69
CA GLU A 89 -6.68 -31.58 -4.37
C GLU A 89 -6.10 -31.37 -5.77
N HIS A 90 -6.69 -30.48 -6.57
CA HIS A 90 -6.19 -30.14 -7.91
C HIS A 90 -4.79 -29.54 -7.86
N ILE A 91 -4.52 -28.60 -6.94
CA ILE A 91 -3.19 -28.01 -6.81
C ILE A 91 -2.16 -29.07 -6.43
N VAL A 92 -2.47 -29.94 -5.45
CA VAL A 92 -1.54 -31.00 -5.02
C VAL A 92 -1.32 -32.02 -6.13
N ALA A 93 -2.36 -32.39 -6.88
CA ALA A 93 -2.25 -33.33 -8.00
C ALA A 93 -1.40 -32.76 -9.15
N PHE A 94 -1.48 -31.45 -9.42
CA PHE A 94 -0.70 -30.81 -10.48
C PHE A 94 0.82 -30.80 -10.22
N TYR A 95 1.24 -30.65 -8.96
CA TYR A 95 2.66 -30.56 -8.57
C TYR A 95 3.27 -31.86 -8.06
N LYS A 96 2.52 -32.97 -8.07
CA LYS A 96 3.04 -34.31 -7.82
C LYS A 96 3.66 -34.89 -9.08
#